data_AF-A0A0C5JAJ0-F1
#
_entry.id   AF-A0A0C5JAJ0-F1
#
_cell.length_a   1.000
_cell.length_b   1.000
_cell.length_c   1.000
_cell.angle_alpha   90.00
_cell.angle_beta   90.00
_cell.angle_gamma   90.00
#
_symmetry.space_group_name_H-M   'P 1'
#
loop_
_entity.id
_entity.type
_entity.pdbx_description
1 polymer ?
#
loop_
_entity_poly.entity_id
_entity_poly.type
_entity_poly.pdbx_seq_one_letter_code
_entity_poly.pdbx_strand_id
1 'polypeptide(L)'
;MAAIVSIYAQRMKIEQSFRDTQNERLGPGLTRSHSHGQRRLEALLLIGYIAGIAKCLIGEVAKSMHLQLELISRQQAKYHKRAEISVLTLATRVIASVTLMRKISDPLAYIHR
;
A
#
# COMPACT_ATOMS: atom_id res chain seq x y z
N MET A 1 7.70 26.59 -18.88
CA MET A 1 6.56 25.67 -19.09
C MET A 1 6.70 24.38 -18.27
N ALA A 2 7.77 23.59 -18.41
CA ALA A 2 7.93 22.32 -17.68
C ALA A 2 7.90 22.42 -16.14
N ALA A 3 8.48 23.48 -15.57
CA ALA A 3 8.50 23.69 -14.11
C ALA A 3 7.11 23.96 -13.50
N ILE A 4 6.20 24.58 -14.25
CA ILE A 4 4.83 24.81 -13.80
C ILE A 4 4.08 23.46 -13.79
N VAL A 5 4.24 22.67 -14.85
CA VAL A 5 3.62 21.35 -14.96
C VAL A 5 4.07 20.40 -13.84
N SER A 6 5.35 20.43 -13.45
CA SER A 6 5.85 19.59 -12.34
C SER A 6 5.26 19.97 -10.98
N ILE A 7 5.10 21.26 -10.70
CA ILE A 7 4.46 21.74 -9.46
C ILE A 7 2.98 21.30 -9.42
N TYR A 8 2.25 21.43 -10.53
CA TYR A 8 0.86 20.98 -10.62
C TYR A 8 0.73 19.47 -10.46
N ALA A 9 1.66 18.70 -11.03
CA ALA A 9 1.69 17.25 -10.85
C ALA A 9 1.97 16.86 -9.39
N GLN A 10 2.85 17.59 -8.70
CA GLN A 10 3.12 17.37 -7.28
C GLN A 10 1.89 17.66 -6.41
N ARG A 11 1.19 18.76 -6.68
CA ARG A 11 -0.05 19.10 -5.97
C ARG A 11 -1.13 18.03 -6.16
N MET A 12 -1.31 17.52 -7.38
CA MET A 12 -2.26 16.44 -7.66
C MET A 12 -1.91 15.17 -6.87
N LYS A 13 -0.63 14.80 -6.78
CA LYS A 13 -0.18 13.65 -5.96
C LYS A 13 -0.49 13.82 -4.48
N ILE A 14 -0.33 15.03 -3.95
CA ILE A 14 -0.65 15.35 -2.56
C ILE A 14 -2.15 15.19 -2.31
N GLU A 15 -3.01 15.77 -3.16
CA GLU A 15 -4.46 15.66 -3.04
C GLU A 15 -4.94 14.21 -3.15
N GLN A 16 -4.36 13.44 -4.07
CA GLN A 16 -4.66 12.02 -4.21
C GLN A 16 -4.26 11.23 -2.95
N SER A 17 -3.10 11.52 -2.38
CA SER A 17 -2.63 10.89 -1.13
C SER A 17 -3.56 11.21 0.05
N PHE A 18 -4.08 12.43 0.15
CA PHE A 18 -5.08 12.79 1.16
C PHE A 18 -6.39 12.00 0.97
N ARG A 19 -6.89 11.90 -0.26
CA ARG A 19 -8.09 11.11 -0.58
C ARG A 19 -7.92 9.63 -0.25
N ASP A 20 -6.76 9.06 -0.58
CA ASP A 20 -6.44 7.67 -0.28
C ASP A 20 -6.32 7.43 1.23
N THR A 21 -5.84 8.42 1.99
CA THR A 21 -5.75 8.32 3.45
C THR A 21 -7.14 8.33 4.12
N GLN A 22 -8.09 9.05 3.52
CA GLN A 22 -9.49 9.10 3.96
C GLN A 22 -10.31 7.88 3.50
N ASN A 23 -9.82 7.13 2.50
CA ASN A 23 -10.50 5.96 1.98
C ASN A 23 -10.59 4.84 3.04
N GLU A 24 -11.81 4.40 3.31
CA GLU A 24 -12.11 3.42 4.36
C GLU A 24 -11.80 1.98 3.96
N ARG A 25 -11.85 1.67 2.65
CA ARG A 25 -11.70 0.29 2.16
C ARG A 25 -10.25 -0.13 1.97
N LEU A 26 -9.41 0.78 1.48
CA LEU A 26 -8.02 0.49 1.11
C LEU A 26 -7.01 1.36 1.87
N GLY A 27 -7.48 2.46 2.46
CA GLY A 27 -6.67 3.38 3.24
C GLY A 27 -6.84 3.20 4.76
N PRO A 28 -6.21 4.06 5.57
CA PRO A 28 -6.33 4.09 7.02
C PRO A 28 -7.73 4.51 7.54
N GLY A 29 -8.62 5.00 6.67
CA GLY A 29 -9.99 5.36 7.05
C GLY A 29 -10.06 6.48 8.08
N LEU A 30 -9.20 7.51 7.97
CA LEU A 30 -9.12 8.60 8.97
C LEU A 30 -10.46 9.29 9.24
N THR A 31 -11.39 9.27 8.27
CA THR A 31 -12.76 9.78 8.41
C THR A 31 -13.52 9.11 9.57
N ARG A 32 -13.26 7.83 9.88
CA ARG A 32 -13.85 7.14 11.04
C ARG A 32 -13.41 7.68 12.39
N SER A 33 -12.28 8.38 12.45
CA SER A 33 -11.77 8.89 13.73
C SER A 33 -12.64 10.01 14.33
N HIS A 34 -13.52 10.63 13.50
CA HIS A 34 -14.37 11.79 13.84
C HIS A 34 -13.63 12.85 14.67
N SER A 35 -12.33 13.02 14.43
CA SER A 35 -11.49 13.91 15.19
C SER A 35 -11.62 15.34 14.70
N HIS A 36 -12.05 16.24 15.58
CA HIS A 36 -12.18 17.67 15.30
C HIS A 36 -11.02 18.49 15.89
N GLY A 37 -10.18 17.89 16.74
CA GLY A 37 -9.03 18.54 17.36
C GLY A 37 -7.80 18.52 16.43
N GLN A 38 -7.25 19.69 16.13
CA GLN A 38 -6.11 19.86 15.23
C GLN A 38 -4.91 18.97 15.61
N ARG A 39 -4.48 18.99 16.88
CA ARG A 39 -3.35 18.16 17.35
C ARG A 39 -3.56 16.66 17.15
N ARG A 40 -4.80 16.18 17.35
CA ARG A 40 -5.14 14.76 17.15
C ARG A 40 -5.14 14.41 15.66
N LEU A 41 -5.63 15.31 14.81
CA LEU A 41 -5.58 15.11 13.36
C LEU A 41 -4.13 15.08 12.85
N GLU A 42 -3.27 15.97 13.33
CA GLU A 42 -1.83 15.98 13.01
C GLU A 42 -1.15 14.66 13.39
N ALA A 43 -1.39 14.17 14.61
CA ALA A 43 -0.86 12.88 15.06
C ALA A 43 -1.38 11.71 14.21
N LEU A 44 -2.68 11.69 13.89
CA LEU A 44 -3.28 10.66 13.06
C LEU A 44 -2.77 10.68 11.62
N LEU A 45 -2.53 11.86 11.05
CA LEU A 45 -1.92 12.02 9.74
C LEU A 45 -0.48 11.49 9.73
N LEU A 46 0.31 11.81 10.77
CA LEU A 46 1.67 11.29 10.91
C LEU A 46 1.68 9.75 11.01
N ILE A 47 0.82 9.18 11.86
CA ILE A 47 0.69 7.72 12.01
C ILE A 47 0.26 7.09 10.68
N GLY A 48 -0.74 7.67 10.02
CA GLY A 48 -1.22 7.20 8.72
C GLY A 48 -0.12 7.23 7.64
N TYR A 49 0.70 8.28 7.64
CA TYR A 49 1.83 8.42 6.72
C TYR A 49 2.92 7.37 6.98
N ILE A 50 3.32 7.17 8.24
CA ILE A 50 4.31 6.15 8.63
C ILE A 50 3.79 4.75 8.27
N ALA A 51 2.51 4.47 8.54
CA ALA A 51 1.88 3.21 8.16
C ALA A 51 1.83 3.03 6.63
N GLY A 52 1.62 4.11 5.87
CA GLY A 52 1.70 4.12 4.41
C GLY A 52 3.09 3.76 3.89
N ILE A 53 4.14 4.36 4.45
CA ILE A 53 5.54 4.01 4.12
C ILE A 53 5.82 2.55 4.43
N ALA A 54 5.42 2.06 5.61
CA ALA A 54 5.60 0.66 5.99
C ALA A 54 4.89 -0.28 5.00
N LYS A 55 3.65 0.04 4.59
CA LYS A 55 2.93 -0.71 3.55
C LYS A 55 3.66 -0.70 2.21
N CYS A 56 4.24 0.43 1.78
CA CYS A 56 5.04 0.47 0.56
C CYS A 56 6.23 -0.50 0.65
N LEU A 57 6.99 -0.48 1.74
CA LEU A 57 8.14 -1.37 1.94
C LEU A 57 7.73 -2.84 1.94
N ILE A 58 6.68 -3.20 2.68
CA ILE A 58 6.15 -4.57 2.70
C ILE A 58 5.70 -5.01 1.31
N GLY A 59 5.04 -4.13 0.57
CA GLY A 59 4.56 -4.41 -0.78
C GLY A 59 5.70 -4.63 -1.77
N GLU A 60 6.78 -3.83 -1.69
CA GLU A 60 7.95 -3.99 -2.56
C GLU A 60 8.67 -5.32 -2.28
N VAL A 61 8.82 -5.69 -1.00
CA VAL A 61 9.39 -7.01 -0.63
C VAL A 61 8.47 -8.15 -1.09
N ALA A 62 7.16 -8.01 -0.91
CA ALA A 62 6.22 -9.02 -1.40
C ALA A 62 6.26 -9.16 -2.93
N LYS A 63 6.51 -8.05 -3.64
CA LYS A 63 6.64 -8.03 -5.10
C LYS A 63 7.93 -8.71 -5.54
N SER A 64 9.06 -8.46 -4.87
CA SER A 64 10.36 -9.08 -5.17
C SER A 64 10.35 -10.59 -4.90
N MET A 65 9.58 -11.05 -3.91
CA MET A 65 9.37 -12.47 -3.61
C MET A 65 8.26 -13.11 -4.46
N HIS A 66 7.71 -12.40 -5.45
CA HIS A 66 6.63 -12.86 -6.33
C HIS A 66 5.37 -13.37 -5.61
N LEU A 67 5.11 -12.94 -4.37
CA LEU A 67 3.96 -13.40 -3.56
C LEU A 67 2.60 -13.05 -4.19
N GLN A 68 2.58 -12.08 -5.11
CA GLN A 68 1.40 -11.76 -5.92
C GLN A 68 0.82 -12.98 -6.65
N LEU A 69 1.64 -13.95 -7.04
CA LEU A 69 1.20 -15.16 -7.75
C LEU A 69 0.33 -16.06 -6.86
N GLU A 70 0.55 -16.05 -5.55
CA GLU A 70 -0.23 -16.84 -4.59
C GLU A 70 -1.58 -16.20 -4.27
N LEU A 71 -1.74 -14.91 -4.55
CA LEU A 71 -2.94 -14.12 -4.27
C LEU A 71 -3.90 -13.98 -5.45
N ILE A 72 -3.48 -14.39 -6.65
CA ILE A 72 -4.29 -14.33 -7.87
C ILE A 72 -4.92 -15.70 -8.09
N SER A 73 -6.23 -15.73 -8.34
CA SER A 73 -6.90 -16.98 -8.72
C SER A 73 -6.37 -17.48 -10.07
N ARG A 74 -6.22 -18.81 -10.24
CA ARG A 74 -5.72 -19.39 -11.52
C ARG A 74 -6.53 -18.93 -12.74
N GLN A 75 -7.83 -18.67 -12.58
CA GLN A 75 -8.67 -18.09 -13.62
C GLN A 75 -8.29 -16.63 -13.92
N GLN A 76 -8.12 -15.76 -12.92
CA GLN A 76 -7.68 -14.38 -13.15
C GLN A 76 -6.28 -14.29 -13.76
N ALA A 77 -5.35 -15.19 -13.40
CA ALA A 77 -4.03 -15.25 -14.03
C ALA A 77 -4.09 -15.64 -15.52
N LYS A 78 -5.10 -16.44 -15.90
CA LYS A 78 -5.33 -16.88 -17.29
C LYS A 78 -5.93 -15.77 -18.15
N TYR A 79 -6.87 -14.97 -17.62
CA TYR A 79 -7.57 -13.91 -18.36
C TYR A 79 -6.89 -12.54 -18.27
N HIS A 80 -6.20 -12.24 -17.17
CA HIS A 80 -5.41 -11.03 -16.99
C HIS A 80 -3.93 -11.39 -16.94
N LYS A 81 -3.31 -11.52 -18.12
CA LYS A 81 -1.85 -11.73 -18.31
C LYS A 81 -0.97 -10.67 -17.60
N ARG A 82 -1.57 -9.57 -17.10
CA ARG A 82 -0.96 -8.43 -16.41
C ARG A 82 -1.83 -7.89 -15.27
N ALA A 83 -2.45 -8.73 -14.45
CA ALA A 83 -3.04 -8.23 -13.20
C ALA A 83 -1.90 -7.90 -12.21
N GLU A 84 -1.15 -6.82 -12.47
CA GLU A 84 -0.19 -6.28 -11.52
C GLU A 84 -1.00 -5.68 -10.36
N ILE A 85 -1.08 -6.44 -9.27
CA ILE A 85 -1.67 -5.94 -8.03
C ILE A 85 -0.78 -4.77 -7.58
N SER A 86 -1.39 -3.60 -7.39
CA SER A 86 -0.69 -2.43 -6.83
C SER A 86 0.07 -2.83 -5.57
N VAL A 87 1.27 -2.29 -5.40
CA VAL A 87 2.18 -2.56 -4.26
C VAL A 87 1.44 -2.40 -2.92
N LEU A 88 0.59 -1.37 -2.79
CA LEU A 88 -0.19 -1.12 -1.58
C LEU A 88 -1.29 -2.17 -1.34
N THR A 89 -1.94 -2.63 -2.41
CA THR A 89 -2.94 -3.69 -2.35
C THR A 89 -2.30 -5.04 -2.03
N LEU A 90 -1.13 -5.31 -2.61
CA LEU A 90 -0.33 -6.48 -2.33
C LEU A 90 0.08 -6.51 -0.85
N ALA A 91 0.63 -5.40 -0.35
CA ALA A 91 0.98 -5.24 1.06
C ALA A 91 -0.22 -5.49 1.98
N THR A 92 -1.38 -4.90 1.66
CA THR A 92 -2.59 -5.07 2.47
C THR A 92 -3.04 -6.53 2.52
N ARG A 93 -3.00 -7.25 1.40
CA ARG A 93 -3.34 -8.68 1.35
C ARG A 93 -2.35 -9.56 2.09
N VAL A 94 -1.06 -9.23 2.01
CA VAL A 94 0.00 -9.94 2.72
C VAL A 94 -0.13 -9.72 4.23
N ILE A 95 -0.36 -8.48 4.68
CA ILE A 95 -0.58 -8.18 6.10
C ILE A 95 -1.81 -8.91 6.65
N ALA A 96 -2.87 -9.05 5.83
CA ALA A 96 -4.06 -9.80 6.22
C ALA A 96 -3.84 -11.32 6.30
N SER A 97 -2.75 -11.86 5.73
CA SER A 97 -2.45 -13.29 5.71
C SER A 97 -1.21 -13.61 6.53
N VAL A 98 -1.40 -14.24 7.69
CA VAL A 98 -0.31 -14.64 8.60
C VAL A 98 0.73 -15.51 7.88
N THR A 99 0.29 -16.41 6.99
CA THR A 99 1.17 -17.30 6.24
C THR A 99 2.10 -16.52 5.29
N LEU A 100 1.57 -15.52 4.59
CA LEU A 100 2.36 -14.68 3.67
C LEU A 100 3.29 -13.73 4.43
N MET A 101 2.80 -13.17 5.55
CA MET A 101 3.59 -12.29 6.40
C MET A 101 4.83 -13.02 6.96
N ARG A 102 4.68 -14.29 7.35
CA ARG A 102 5.82 -15.10 7.82
C ARG A 102 6.89 -15.29 6.74
N LYS A 103 6.51 -15.42 5.47
CA LYS A 103 7.47 -15.53 4.36
C LYS A 103 8.35 -14.28 4.23
N ILE A 104 7.80 -13.10 4.51
CA ILE A 104 8.56 -11.85 4.52
C ILE A 104 9.51 -11.78 5.73
N SER A 105 9.11 -12.34 6.86
CA SER A 105 9.90 -12.32 8.09
C SER A 105 11.12 -13.23 8.06
N ASP A 106 11.09 -14.33 7.29
CA ASP A 106 12.24 -15.23 7.07
C ASP A 106 12.75 -15.14 5.62
N PRO A 107 13.41 -14.03 5.24
CA PRO A 107 13.89 -13.86 3.87
C PRO A 107 14.94 -14.92 3.48
N LEU A 108 15.75 -15.38 4.44
CA LEU A 108 16.79 -16.40 4.23
C LEU A 108 16.22 -17.79 3.88
N ALA A 109 14.99 -18.10 4.29
CA ALA A 109 14.36 -19.38 3.96
C ALA A 109 13.94 -19.48 2.48
N TYR A 110 13.89 -18.36 1.75
CA TYR A 110 13.35 -18.28 0.40
C TYR A 110 14.36 -17.81 -0.67
N ILE A 111 15.56 -17.39 -0.27
CA ILE A 111 16.65 -16.99 -1.19
C ILE A 111 17.34 -18.22 -1.83
N HIS A 112 17.14 -19.43 -1.28
CA HIS A 112 17.85 -20.66 -1.69
C HIS A 112 16.99 -21.70 -2.43
N ARG A 113 15.96 -21.29 -3.17
CA ARG A 113 15.18 -22.20 -4.03
C ARG A 113 15.05 -21.64 -5.44
#